data_AF-S4T385-F1
#
_entry.id   AF-S4T385-F1
#
_cell.length_a   1.000
_cell.length_b   1.000
_cell.length_c   1.000
_cell.angle_alpha   90.00
_cell.angle_beta   90.00
_cell.angle_gamma   90.00
#
_symmetry.space_group_name_H-M   'P 1'
#
loop_
_entity.id
_entity.type
_entity.pdbx_description
1 polymer ?
#
loop_
_entity_poly.entity_id
_entity_poly.type
_entity_poly.pdbx_seq_one_letter_code
_entity_poly.pdbx_strand_id
1 'polypeptide(L)'
;RLARPGPQLVDAMLRPTARALALLPEFRRTGLLETESVRLERRDGVAHLTMCRGDRLNAEDEQQVEDMETAVDLTLLDEDVKVGFVRGGEMSHPRYRGRRVFSAGINLKYLSSGDIPLVGFLLRRELGYINKIVRGLRSDDGDWRPPYAAKPWAAAVDAFAIGGGTQLLLVFDHVLAASDAFLSLPAAKEGIIPGVA
;
A
#
# COMPACT_ATOMS: atom_id res chain seq x y z
N ARG A 1 -26.19 23.60 -8.74
CA ARG A 1 -25.68 22.26 -9.08
C ARG A 1 -25.58 21.48 -7.77
N LEU A 2 -26.42 20.47 -7.55
CA LEU A 2 -26.27 19.60 -6.38
C LEU A 2 -24.91 18.92 -6.46
N ALA A 3 -24.15 18.99 -5.37
CA ALA A 3 -22.90 18.27 -5.20
C ALA A 3 -23.14 16.77 -5.51
N ARG A 4 -22.30 16.18 -6.36
CA ARG A 4 -22.36 14.74 -6.61
C ARG A 4 -21.58 14.05 -5.48
N PRO A 5 -22.22 13.24 -4.62
CA PRO A 5 -21.58 12.72 -3.41
C PRO A 5 -20.42 11.75 -3.70
N GLY A 6 -20.47 11.01 -4.83
CA GLY A 6 -19.44 10.03 -5.19
C GLY A 6 -18.04 10.64 -5.37
N PRO A 7 -17.84 11.59 -6.32
CA PRO A 7 -16.56 12.25 -6.50
C PRO A 7 -16.03 12.94 -5.24
N GLN A 8 -16.91 13.52 -4.42
CA GLN A 8 -16.51 14.17 -3.17
C GLN A 8 -15.95 13.18 -2.15
N LEU A 9 -16.55 11.99 -2.03
CA LEU A 9 -16.04 10.94 -1.17
C LEU A 9 -14.66 10.46 -1.65
N VAL A 10 -14.48 10.28 -2.96
CA VAL A 10 -13.18 9.88 -3.53
C VAL A 10 -12.11 10.94 -3.27
N ASP A 11 -12.43 12.22 -3.49
CA ASP A 11 -11.49 13.33 -3.21
C ASP A 11 -11.15 13.42 -1.72
N ALA A 12 -12.11 13.15 -0.82
CA ALA A 12 -11.84 13.10 0.61
C ALA A 12 -10.86 11.97 0.98
N MET A 13 -11.00 10.79 0.36
CA MET A 13 -10.09 9.65 0.59
C MET A 13 -8.69 9.85 0.00
N LEU A 14 -8.52 10.78 -0.96
CA LEU A 14 -7.22 11.13 -1.54
C LEU A 14 -6.46 12.19 -0.73
N ARG A 15 -7.04 12.74 0.34
CA ARG A 15 -6.33 13.64 1.25
C ARG A 15 -5.34 12.85 2.13
N PRO A 16 -4.27 13.50 2.62
CA PRO A 16 -3.36 12.86 3.54
C PRO A 16 -4.07 12.49 4.85
N THR A 17 -3.75 11.32 5.40
CA THR A 17 -4.25 10.88 6.69
C THR A 17 -3.68 11.74 7.82
N ALA A 18 -4.46 11.91 8.90
CA ALA A 18 -4.00 12.61 10.09
C ALA A 18 -2.75 11.97 10.70
N ARG A 19 -2.65 10.63 10.65
CA ARG A 19 -1.48 9.87 11.12
C ARG A 19 -0.22 10.22 10.32
N ALA A 20 -0.30 10.27 8.98
CA ALA A 20 0.84 10.65 8.16
C ALA A 20 1.27 12.10 8.42
N LEU A 21 0.33 13.04 8.54
CA LEU A 21 0.64 14.43 8.85
C LEU A 21 1.36 14.59 10.20
N ALA A 22 0.95 13.84 11.22
CA ALA A 22 1.59 13.84 12.53
C ALA A 22 3.02 13.26 12.49
N LEU A 23 3.28 12.26 11.65
CA LEU A 23 4.59 11.59 11.52
C LEU A 23 5.53 12.29 10.54
N LEU A 24 5.02 13.15 9.66
CA LEU A 24 5.79 13.79 8.59
C LEU A 24 7.05 14.55 9.07
N PRO A 25 7.00 15.38 10.15
CA PRO A 25 8.19 16.10 10.59
C PRO A 25 9.32 15.16 11.00
N GLU A 26 8.99 14.08 11.70
CA GLU A 26 9.97 13.09 12.15
C GLU A 26 10.52 12.28 10.97
N PHE A 27 9.65 11.84 10.05
CA PHE A 27 10.08 11.13 8.85
C PHE A 27 11.00 11.99 7.97
N ARG A 28 10.71 13.29 7.81
CA ARG A 28 11.60 14.21 7.08
C ARG A 28 12.98 14.32 7.74
N ARG A 29 13.03 14.30 9.07
CA ARG A 29 14.27 14.38 9.85
C ARG A 29 15.11 13.10 9.79
N THR A 30 14.48 11.94 9.90
CA THR A 30 15.19 10.64 10.04
C THR A 30 15.30 9.87 8.74
N GLY A 31 14.39 10.12 7.79
CA GLY A 31 14.18 9.28 6.62
C GLY A 31 13.64 7.89 6.96
N LEU A 32 13.17 7.63 8.19
CA LEU A 32 12.77 6.29 8.65
C LEU A 32 11.40 6.33 9.33
N LEU A 33 10.56 5.38 8.97
CA LEU A 33 9.34 5.00 9.69
C LEU A 33 9.34 3.49 9.88
N GLU A 34 9.08 3.05 11.11
CA GLU A 34 8.83 1.64 11.44
C GLU A 34 7.45 1.53 12.06
N THR A 35 6.58 0.74 11.43
CA THR A 35 5.25 0.39 11.95
C THR A 35 5.17 -1.11 12.23
N GLU A 36 3.99 -1.60 12.57
CA GLU A 36 3.78 -3.03 12.78
C GLU A 36 4.01 -3.86 11.49
N SER A 37 3.57 -3.32 10.34
CA SER A 37 3.51 -4.08 9.09
C SER A 37 4.35 -3.51 7.94
N VAL A 38 4.82 -2.27 8.05
CA VAL A 38 5.60 -1.58 7.03
C VAL A 38 6.80 -0.89 7.64
N ARG A 39 7.97 -1.08 7.02
CA ARG A 39 9.15 -0.25 7.22
C ARG A 39 9.34 0.63 6.00
N LEU A 40 9.40 1.95 6.20
CA LEU A 40 9.64 2.92 5.14
C LEU A 40 10.99 3.61 5.40
N GLU A 41 11.86 3.59 4.39
CA GLU A 41 13.18 4.23 4.43
C GLU A 41 13.39 5.12 3.20
N ARG A 42 13.73 6.39 3.41
CA ARG A 42 14.14 7.31 2.36
C ARG A 42 15.65 7.17 2.11
N ARG A 43 16.02 6.79 0.89
CA ARG A 43 17.42 6.69 0.45
C ARG A 43 17.53 7.08 -1.01
N ASP A 44 18.47 7.98 -1.33
CA ASP A 44 18.77 8.42 -2.70
C ASP A 44 17.53 8.91 -3.49
N GLY A 45 16.61 9.60 -2.82
CA GLY A 45 15.35 10.07 -3.40
C GLY A 45 14.30 8.97 -3.63
N VAL A 46 14.52 7.77 -3.12
CA VAL A 46 13.57 6.65 -3.17
C VAL A 46 12.98 6.39 -1.78
N ALA A 47 11.66 6.28 -1.71
CA ALA A 47 10.96 5.75 -0.54
C ALA A 47 10.87 4.23 -0.66
N HIS A 48 11.70 3.50 0.08
CA HIS A 48 11.70 2.05 0.14
C HIS A 48 10.67 1.56 1.18
N LEU A 49 9.48 1.16 0.72
CA LEU A 49 8.45 0.52 1.53
C LEU A 49 8.70 -0.99 1.55
N THR A 50 8.95 -1.53 2.73
CA THR A 50 9.12 -2.96 2.97
C THR A 50 7.96 -3.48 3.80
N MET A 51 7.12 -4.34 3.21
CA MET A 51 6.10 -5.08 3.97
C MET A 51 6.80 -6.15 4.83
N CYS A 52 6.70 -6.05 6.15
CA CYS A 52 7.60 -6.74 7.08
C CYS A 52 6.90 -7.69 8.07
N ARG A 53 5.77 -8.29 7.67
CA ARG A 53 5.08 -9.33 8.47
C ARG A 53 5.62 -10.72 8.19
N GLY A 54 6.84 -10.94 8.67
CA GLY A 54 7.61 -12.16 8.44
C GLY A 54 6.99 -13.44 9.00
N ASP A 55 6.10 -13.33 9.97
CA ASP A 55 5.38 -14.43 10.61
C ASP A 55 4.23 -15.00 9.75
N ARG A 56 3.67 -14.17 8.86
CA ARG A 56 2.45 -14.47 8.10
C ARG A 56 2.52 -14.13 6.62
N LEU A 57 3.72 -14.08 6.04
CA LEU A 57 3.92 -13.93 4.60
C LEU A 57 3.26 -12.66 4.03
N ASN A 58 3.27 -11.57 4.81
CA ASN A 58 2.58 -10.32 4.48
C ASN A 58 1.08 -10.48 4.19
N ALA A 59 0.41 -11.40 4.88
CA ALA A 59 -1.04 -11.47 4.85
C ALA A 59 -1.67 -10.15 5.32
N GLU A 60 -2.60 -9.63 4.52
CA GLU A 60 -3.22 -8.31 4.68
C GLU A 60 -4.34 -8.35 5.75
N ASP A 61 -4.38 -7.34 6.60
CA ASP A 61 -5.51 -7.02 7.49
C ASP A 61 -5.63 -5.49 7.65
N GLU A 62 -6.57 -5.03 8.48
CA GLU A 62 -6.86 -3.60 8.64
C GLU A 62 -5.64 -2.78 9.07
N GLN A 63 -4.81 -3.31 9.97
CA GLN A 63 -3.59 -2.60 10.41
C GLN A 63 -2.58 -2.46 9.27
N GLN A 64 -2.46 -3.47 8.41
CA GLN A 64 -1.62 -3.36 7.21
C GLN A 64 -2.12 -2.24 6.28
N VAL A 65 -3.43 -2.13 6.09
CA VAL A 65 -4.02 -1.07 5.25
C VAL A 65 -3.70 0.31 5.81
N GLU A 66 -3.82 0.49 7.13
CA GLU A 66 -3.50 1.77 7.78
C GLU A 66 -2.02 2.15 7.66
N ASP A 67 -1.13 1.18 7.88
CA ASP A 67 0.31 1.40 7.78
C ASP A 67 0.75 1.67 6.34
N MET A 68 0.20 0.93 5.36
CA MET A 68 0.43 1.16 3.94
C MET A 68 -0.04 2.55 3.52
N GLU A 69 -1.23 2.97 3.95
CA GLU A 69 -1.74 4.32 3.65
C GLU A 69 -0.87 5.40 4.27
N THR A 70 -0.43 5.21 5.52
CA THR A 70 0.49 6.12 6.20
C THR A 70 1.81 6.24 5.44
N ALA A 71 2.40 5.11 5.01
CA ALA A 71 3.66 5.09 4.28
C ALA A 71 3.54 5.71 2.88
N VAL A 72 2.42 5.47 2.18
CA VAL A 72 2.14 6.10 0.87
C VAL A 72 1.96 7.60 1.01
N ASP A 73 1.22 8.07 2.02
CA ASP A 73 1.06 9.50 2.28
C ASP A 73 2.40 10.18 2.55
N LEU A 74 3.23 9.61 3.44
CA LEU A 74 4.57 10.15 3.73
C LEU A 74 5.46 10.19 2.48
N THR A 75 5.39 9.12 1.66
CA THR A 75 6.10 9.04 0.39
C THR A 75 5.70 10.17 -0.55
N LEU A 76 4.40 10.49 -0.63
CA LEU A 76 3.88 11.55 -1.50
C LEU A 76 4.15 12.96 -0.93
N LEU A 77 4.09 13.14 0.40
CA LEU A 77 4.30 14.41 1.11
C LEU A 77 5.78 14.85 1.22
N ASP A 78 6.73 13.91 1.24
CA ASP A 78 8.14 14.24 1.41
C ASP A 78 8.77 14.74 0.10
N GLU A 79 9.16 16.01 0.02
CA GLU A 79 9.71 16.63 -1.19
C GLU A 79 11.04 16.02 -1.64
N ASP A 80 11.79 15.40 -0.72
CA ASP A 80 13.05 14.71 -1.02
C ASP A 80 12.81 13.36 -1.72
N VAL A 81 11.61 12.79 -1.62
CA VAL A 81 11.25 11.56 -2.32
C VAL A 81 10.77 11.86 -3.74
N LYS A 82 11.36 11.17 -4.72
CA LYS A 82 11.01 11.23 -6.15
C LYS A 82 10.31 9.97 -6.65
N VAL A 83 10.59 8.81 -6.05
CA VAL A 83 10.05 7.51 -6.47
C VAL A 83 9.64 6.70 -5.24
N GLY A 84 8.47 6.04 -5.29
CA GLY A 84 8.08 5.02 -4.33
C GLY A 84 8.53 3.63 -4.78
N PHE A 85 9.02 2.79 -3.86
CA PHE A 85 9.46 1.44 -4.17
C PHE A 85 8.91 0.44 -3.14
N VAL A 86 8.07 -0.50 -3.57
CA VAL A 86 7.41 -1.49 -2.68
C VAL A 86 8.04 -2.87 -2.84
N ARG A 87 8.41 -3.50 -1.72
CA ARG A 87 8.97 -4.86 -1.71
C ARG A 87 8.57 -5.64 -0.46
N GLY A 88 8.58 -6.97 -0.56
CA GLY A 88 8.49 -7.85 0.59
C GLY A 88 9.77 -7.90 1.44
N GLY A 89 9.61 -7.88 2.75
CA GLY A 89 10.67 -8.15 3.73
C GLY A 89 11.07 -9.63 3.79
N GLU A 90 12.08 -9.95 4.60
CA GLU A 90 12.45 -11.33 4.88
C GLU A 90 11.48 -11.99 5.86
N MET A 91 11.22 -13.28 5.66
CA MET A 91 10.26 -14.03 6.46
C MET A 91 10.93 -14.71 7.66
N SER A 92 10.21 -14.78 8.77
CA SER A 92 10.59 -15.53 9.98
C SER A 92 9.89 -16.89 10.06
N HIS A 93 8.75 -17.05 9.37
CA HIS A 93 8.01 -18.31 9.28
C HIS A 93 8.93 -19.46 8.79
N PRO A 94 8.95 -20.64 9.45
CA PRO A 94 9.93 -21.70 9.18
C PRO A 94 10.05 -22.13 7.72
N ARG A 95 8.93 -22.15 6.97
CA ARG A 95 8.92 -22.54 5.54
C ARG A 95 9.62 -21.54 4.60
N TYR A 96 9.77 -20.28 5.02
CA TYR A 96 10.30 -19.20 4.19
C TYR A 96 11.44 -18.44 4.87
N ARG A 97 12.02 -18.99 5.95
CA ARG A 97 13.02 -18.29 6.76
C ARG A 97 14.19 -17.78 5.90
N GLY A 98 14.50 -16.49 6.04
CA GLY A 98 15.58 -15.83 5.30
C GLY A 98 15.29 -15.57 3.81
N ARG A 99 14.09 -15.92 3.33
CA ARG A 99 13.62 -15.57 2.00
C ARG A 99 12.69 -14.37 2.08
N ARG A 100 12.69 -13.53 1.04
CA ARG A 100 11.69 -12.49 0.86
C ARG A 100 10.42 -13.07 0.26
N VAL A 101 9.28 -12.51 0.67
CA VAL A 101 7.96 -12.84 0.12
C VAL A 101 7.20 -11.54 -0.05
N PHE A 102 6.66 -11.30 -1.25
CA PHE A 102 5.91 -10.08 -1.52
C PHE A 102 4.58 -10.06 -0.74
N SER A 103 3.61 -10.90 -1.09
CA SER A 103 2.32 -10.95 -0.39
C SER A 103 1.55 -12.25 -0.62
N ALA A 104 1.01 -12.81 0.48
CA ALA A 104 0.11 -13.95 0.47
C ALA A 104 -1.38 -13.58 0.32
N GLY A 105 -1.71 -12.30 0.08
CA GLY A 105 -3.07 -11.81 -0.03
C GLY A 105 -3.75 -11.59 1.32
N ILE A 106 -5.08 -11.67 1.35
CA ILE A 106 -5.87 -11.39 2.54
C ILE A 106 -5.62 -12.41 3.66
N ASN A 107 -5.66 -11.97 4.92
CA ASN A 107 -5.58 -12.87 6.06
C ASN A 107 -6.87 -13.72 6.17
N LEU A 108 -6.82 -14.93 5.63
CA LEU A 108 -7.96 -15.86 5.61
C LEU A 108 -8.45 -16.29 7.00
N LYS A 109 -7.58 -16.24 8.03
CA LYS A 109 -8.02 -16.52 9.40
C LYS A 109 -8.96 -15.42 9.89
N TYR A 110 -8.60 -14.16 9.65
CA TYR A 110 -9.41 -13.01 10.01
C TYR A 110 -10.68 -12.93 9.17
N LEU A 111 -10.59 -13.29 7.88
CA LEU A 111 -11.77 -13.37 7.03
C LEU A 111 -12.79 -14.38 7.59
N SER A 112 -12.30 -15.56 8.00
CA SER A 112 -13.15 -16.62 8.56
C SER A 112 -13.71 -16.29 9.95
N SER A 113 -13.01 -15.49 10.76
CA SER A 113 -13.49 -15.05 12.08
C SER A 113 -14.37 -13.80 12.03
N GLY A 114 -14.49 -13.15 10.87
CA GLY A 114 -15.26 -11.91 10.70
C GLY A 114 -14.50 -10.64 11.05
N ASP A 115 -13.17 -10.73 11.23
CA ASP A 115 -12.29 -9.62 11.61
C ASP A 115 -11.74 -8.84 10.40
N ILE A 116 -12.33 -9.03 9.22
CA ILE A 116 -12.05 -8.21 8.02
C ILE A 116 -13.20 -7.22 7.83
N PRO A 117 -13.01 -5.94 8.21
CA PRO A 117 -14.07 -4.95 8.07
C PRO A 117 -14.26 -4.53 6.62
N LEU A 118 -15.51 -4.46 6.17
CA LEU A 118 -15.85 -3.95 4.84
C LEU A 118 -15.30 -2.54 4.62
N VAL A 119 -15.53 -1.62 5.56
CA VAL A 119 -15.11 -0.23 5.43
C VAL A 119 -13.63 -0.07 5.72
N GLY A 120 -13.17 -0.55 6.89
CA GLY A 120 -11.79 -0.36 7.37
C GLY A 120 -10.72 -1.09 6.56
N PHE A 121 -11.09 -2.15 5.84
CA PHE A 121 -10.17 -2.93 5.01
C PHE A 121 -10.55 -2.88 3.52
N LEU A 122 -11.68 -3.48 3.14
CA LEU A 122 -12.00 -3.70 1.72
C LEU A 122 -12.19 -2.37 0.95
N LEU A 123 -12.93 -1.41 1.49
CA LEU A 123 -13.14 -0.12 0.82
C LEU A 123 -11.98 0.85 1.04
N ARG A 124 -11.42 0.88 2.25
CA ARG A 124 -10.32 1.79 2.61
C ARG A 124 -9.09 1.57 1.75
N ARG A 125 -8.68 0.31 1.52
CA ARG A 125 -7.49 0.03 0.69
C ARG A 125 -7.65 0.58 -0.73
N GLU A 126 -8.82 0.38 -1.34
CA GLU A 126 -9.10 0.76 -2.72
C GLU A 126 -9.20 2.28 -2.88
N LEU A 127 -9.97 2.94 -2.01
CA LEU A 127 -10.20 4.38 -2.12
C LEU A 127 -9.05 5.22 -1.56
N GLY A 128 -8.29 4.65 -0.62
CA GLY A 128 -7.13 5.26 0.02
C GLY A 128 -5.85 4.94 -0.73
N TYR A 129 -4.96 4.14 -0.13
CA TYR A 129 -3.58 4.04 -0.57
C TYR A 129 -3.39 3.53 -2.00
N ILE A 130 -4.26 2.63 -2.49
CA ILE A 130 -4.18 2.13 -3.87
C ILE A 130 -4.52 3.26 -4.86
N ASN A 131 -5.59 4.00 -4.61
CA ASN A 131 -5.94 5.15 -5.44
C ASN A 131 -4.93 6.30 -5.31
N LYS A 132 -4.28 6.46 -4.16
CA LYS A 132 -3.18 7.43 -3.97
C LYS A 132 -1.92 7.05 -4.74
N ILE A 133 -1.62 5.75 -4.90
CA ILE A 133 -0.55 5.29 -5.79
C ILE A 133 -0.85 5.70 -7.24
N VAL A 134 -2.10 5.55 -7.70
CA VAL A 134 -2.51 5.90 -9.07
C VAL A 134 -2.59 7.41 -9.30
N ARG A 135 -3.24 8.15 -8.39
CA ARG A 135 -3.60 9.56 -8.61
C ARG A 135 -2.71 10.54 -7.89
N GLY A 136 -2.06 10.13 -6.82
CA GLY A 136 -1.41 11.04 -5.87
C GLY A 136 -2.38 11.63 -4.84
N LEU A 137 -1.83 12.48 -3.98
CA LEU A 137 -2.59 13.18 -2.94
C LEU A 137 -3.39 14.34 -3.51
N ARG A 138 -4.64 14.49 -3.08
CA ARG A 138 -5.42 15.69 -3.38
C ARG A 138 -4.80 16.90 -2.68
N SER A 139 -4.42 17.92 -3.44
CA SER A 139 -4.08 19.24 -2.92
C SER A 139 -5.31 20.15 -2.92
N ASP A 140 -5.46 20.92 -1.84
CA ASP A 140 -6.45 21.97 -1.70
C ASP A 140 -5.87 23.35 -2.10
N ASP A 141 -4.59 23.41 -2.50
CA ASP A 141 -3.94 24.64 -2.96
C ASP A 141 -4.54 25.01 -4.33
N GLY A 142 -5.40 26.04 -4.33
CA GLY A 142 -6.28 26.44 -5.44
C GLY A 142 -5.58 27.06 -6.65
N ASP A 143 -4.54 26.41 -7.17
CA ASP A 143 -3.81 26.82 -8.38
C ASP A 143 -4.33 26.13 -9.65
N TRP A 144 -3.87 26.61 -10.81
CA TRP A 144 -4.09 26.02 -12.14
C TRP A 144 -3.42 24.64 -12.33
N ARG A 145 -2.61 24.20 -11.35
CA ARG A 145 -1.89 22.93 -11.37
C ARG A 145 -2.86 21.75 -11.27
N PRO A 146 -2.48 20.55 -11.74
CA PRO A 146 -3.25 19.34 -11.48
C PRO A 146 -3.49 19.22 -9.97
N PRO A 147 -4.74 18.95 -9.54
CA PRO A 147 -5.08 18.98 -8.12
C PRO A 147 -4.55 17.77 -7.35
N TYR A 148 -3.67 16.96 -7.97
CA TYR A 148 -3.09 15.78 -7.36
C TYR A 148 -1.56 15.78 -7.47
N ALA A 149 -0.90 15.51 -6.35
CA ALA A 149 0.55 15.36 -6.26
C ALA A 149 0.90 13.87 -6.32
N ALA A 150 1.24 13.38 -7.50
CA ALA A 150 1.63 11.98 -7.75
C ALA A 150 3.15 11.83 -7.86
N LYS A 151 3.62 10.61 -7.61
CA LYS A 151 5.01 10.18 -7.83
C LYS A 151 4.99 8.80 -8.49
N PRO A 152 5.97 8.45 -9.34
CA PRO A 152 6.07 7.12 -9.90
C PRO A 152 6.39 6.07 -8.83
N TRP A 153 5.87 4.86 -9.04
CA TRP A 153 6.01 3.72 -8.15
C TRP A 153 6.55 2.49 -8.88
N ALA A 154 7.48 1.80 -8.24
CA ALA A 154 7.95 0.50 -8.68
C ALA A 154 7.75 -0.55 -7.60
N ALA A 155 7.60 -1.81 -8.00
CA ALA A 155 7.55 -2.94 -7.08
C ALA A 155 8.53 -4.04 -7.47
N ALA A 156 9.02 -4.77 -6.47
CA ALA A 156 9.80 -5.98 -6.64
C ALA A 156 9.11 -7.17 -5.97
N VAL A 157 8.78 -8.19 -6.77
CA VAL A 157 8.09 -9.40 -6.34
C VAL A 157 9.09 -10.52 -6.09
N ASP A 158 9.25 -10.88 -4.83
CA ASP A 158 9.95 -12.08 -4.40
C ASP A 158 8.94 -13.19 -4.09
N ALA A 159 9.23 -14.42 -4.53
CA ALA A 159 8.46 -15.65 -4.34
C ALA A 159 7.02 -15.66 -4.90
N PHE A 160 6.15 -14.75 -4.49
CA PHE A 160 4.78 -14.66 -5.02
C PHE A 160 4.06 -13.38 -4.63
N ALA A 161 3.13 -12.98 -5.49
CA ALA A 161 2.04 -12.07 -5.15
C ALA A 161 0.71 -12.82 -5.33
N ILE A 162 -0.14 -12.80 -4.30
CA ILE A 162 -1.41 -13.51 -4.27
C ILE A 162 -2.51 -12.52 -3.87
N GLY A 163 -3.70 -12.64 -4.46
CA GLY A 163 -4.87 -11.88 -4.04
C GLY A 163 -4.64 -10.38 -4.12
N GLY A 164 -4.83 -9.67 -2.99
CA GLY A 164 -4.60 -8.23 -2.90
C GLY A 164 -3.18 -7.80 -3.23
N GLY A 165 -2.17 -8.67 -3.00
CA GLY A 165 -0.81 -8.44 -3.45
C GLY A 165 -0.68 -8.36 -4.98
N THR A 166 -1.37 -9.23 -5.71
CA THR A 166 -1.40 -9.18 -7.19
C THR A 166 -2.12 -7.92 -7.68
N GLN A 167 -3.18 -7.49 -6.99
CA GLN A 167 -3.92 -6.28 -7.34
C GLN A 167 -3.04 -5.02 -7.28
N LEU A 168 -2.13 -4.94 -6.29
CA LEU A 168 -1.18 -3.83 -6.20
C LEU A 168 -0.28 -3.71 -7.44
N LEU A 169 0.05 -4.84 -8.07
CA LEU A 169 0.89 -4.84 -9.27
C LEU A 169 0.25 -4.15 -10.47
N LEU A 170 -1.08 -3.99 -10.47
CA LEU A 170 -1.84 -3.34 -11.53
C LEU A 170 -1.79 -1.81 -11.47
N VAL A 171 -1.27 -1.23 -10.38
CA VAL A 171 -1.21 0.22 -10.17
C VAL A 171 0.21 0.78 -10.11
N PHE A 172 1.24 -0.06 -10.19
CA PHE A 172 2.64 0.39 -10.23
C PHE A 172 3.09 0.72 -11.65
N ASP A 173 3.93 1.75 -11.80
CA ASP A 173 4.54 2.14 -13.07
C ASP A 173 5.57 1.11 -13.56
N HIS A 174 6.21 0.39 -12.65
CA HIS A 174 7.16 -0.67 -13.00
C HIS A 174 7.12 -1.85 -12.03
N VAL A 175 7.18 -3.07 -12.55
CA VAL A 175 7.17 -4.30 -11.75
C VAL A 175 8.35 -5.18 -12.15
N LEU A 176 9.20 -5.46 -11.18
CA LEU A 176 10.25 -6.48 -11.27
C LEU A 176 9.76 -7.74 -10.56
N ALA A 177 10.02 -8.91 -11.12
CA ALA A 177 9.70 -10.18 -10.49
C ALA A 177 10.91 -11.12 -10.55
N ALA A 178 11.17 -11.82 -9.45
CA ALA A 178 12.13 -12.91 -9.46
C ALA A 178 11.69 -13.99 -10.47
N SER A 179 12.64 -14.69 -11.09
CA SER A 179 12.35 -15.71 -12.11
C SER A 179 11.51 -16.88 -11.58
N ASP A 180 11.54 -17.11 -10.27
CA ASP A 180 10.76 -18.13 -9.56
C ASP A 180 9.46 -17.59 -8.95
N ALA A 181 9.14 -16.30 -9.15
CA ALA A 181 7.92 -15.72 -8.63
C ALA A 181 6.70 -16.11 -9.45
N PHE A 182 5.56 -16.28 -8.79
CA PHE A 182 4.27 -16.46 -9.46
C PHE A 182 3.23 -15.45 -8.97
N LEU A 183 2.25 -15.16 -9.83
CA LEU A 183 1.16 -14.22 -9.56
C LEU A 183 -0.16 -14.98 -9.60
N SER A 184 -1.08 -14.71 -8.68
CA SER A 184 -2.39 -15.36 -8.69
C SER A 184 -3.51 -14.52 -8.08
N LEU A 185 -4.73 -14.71 -8.59
CA LEU A 185 -5.97 -14.18 -8.04
C LEU A 185 -6.90 -15.36 -7.71
N PRO A 186 -6.77 -15.97 -6.52
CA PRO A 186 -7.54 -17.16 -6.14
C PRO A 186 -8.99 -16.85 -5.72
N ALA A 187 -9.54 -15.68 -6.07
CA ALA A 187 -10.86 -15.18 -5.65
C ALA A 187 -12.01 -16.19 -5.80
N ALA A 188 -11.94 -17.09 -6.79
CA ALA A 188 -12.91 -18.18 -6.95
C ALA A 188 -12.96 -19.13 -5.73
N LYS A 189 -11.86 -19.28 -4.99
CA LYS A 189 -11.76 -20.08 -3.76
C LYS A 189 -12.02 -19.26 -2.48
N GLU A 190 -11.77 -17.96 -2.51
CA GLU A 190 -11.93 -17.05 -1.36
C GLU A 190 -13.36 -16.50 -1.22
N GLY A 191 -14.17 -16.59 -2.28
CA GLY A 191 -15.59 -16.24 -2.25
C GLY A 191 -15.88 -14.73 -2.26
N ILE A 192 -14.87 -13.90 -2.53
CA ILE A 192 -14.99 -12.43 -2.61
C ILE A 192 -14.48 -11.91 -3.96
N ILE A 193 -14.92 -10.70 -4.34
CA ILE A 193 -14.41 -9.99 -5.52
C ILE A 193 -12.93 -9.63 -5.27
N PRO A 194 -12.00 -9.85 -6.23
CA PRO A 194 -10.59 -9.50 -6.10
C PRO A 194 -10.34 -7.99 -6.25
N GLY A 195 -10.97 -7.17 -5.41
CA GLY A 195 -10.82 -5.71 -5.41
C GLY A 195 -11.18 -5.11 -6.77
N VAL A 196 -10.25 -4.34 -7.35
CA VAL A 196 -10.41 -3.64 -8.64
C VAL A 196 -9.69 -4.31 -9.82
N ALA A 197 -9.21 -5.55 -9.66
CA ALA A 197 -8.57 -6.32 -10.73
C ALA A 197 -9.52 -6.81 -11.82
#